data_AF-A0A960PVS3-F1
#
_entry.id   AF-A0A960PVS3-F1
#
_cell.length_a   1.000
_cell.length_b   1.000
_cell.length_c   1.000
_cell.angle_alpha   90.00
_cell.angle_beta   90.00
_cell.angle_gamma   90.00
#
_symmetry.space_group_name_H-M   'P 1'
#
loop_
_entity.id
_entity.type
_entity.pdbx_description
1 polymer ?
#
loop_
_entity_poly.entity_id
_entity_poly.type
_entity_poly.pdbx_seq_one_letter_code
_entity_poly.pdbx_strand_id
1 'polypeptide(L)'
;MDALARLGLRPLQVAWFALALLAAAAGSDALADRSTSVRVLAAVLAYGGWAVGLGALLVPRSTSLTVARLLVPAGAVGAIAAAATQDAVAVVDLAAAIVASACVVLLLAPWSTDAFVDGSSYGPERRFALRTPAPVALLAVPVWAVAVAGALAGPVLL
;
A
#
# COMPACT_ATOMS: atom_id res chain seq x y z
N MET A 1 14.05 -1.07 16.82
CA MET A 1 13.87 -1.73 15.50
C MET A 1 13.99 -3.26 15.60
N ASP A 2 14.83 -3.78 16.49
CA ASP A 2 15.04 -5.23 16.67
C ASP A 2 13.77 -6.03 16.99
N ALA A 3 12.81 -5.44 17.71
CA ALA A 3 11.52 -6.07 17.98
C ALA A 3 10.69 -6.30 16.70
N LEU A 4 10.68 -5.34 15.76
CA LEU A 4 9.97 -5.46 14.49
C LEU A 4 10.64 -6.48 13.57
N ALA A 5 11.97 -6.53 13.56
CA ALA A 5 12.73 -7.51 12.78
C ALA A 5 12.38 -8.96 13.19
N ARG A 6 12.13 -9.21 14.48
CA ARG A 6 11.69 -10.53 14.99
C ARG A 6 10.28 -10.91 14.54
N LEU A 7 9.41 -9.92 14.29
CA LEU A 7 8.04 -10.15 13.82
C LEU A 7 7.97 -10.37 12.30
N GLY A 8 9.07 -10.14 11.58
CA GLY A 8 9.13 -10.28 10.12
C GLY A 8 8.07 -9.41 9.45
N LEU A 9 7.42 -9.94 8.40
CA LEU A 9 6.42 -9.21 7.61
C LEU A 9 5.06 -9.01 8.31
N ARG A 10 4.83 -9.61 9.48
CA ARG A 10 3.52 -9.59 10.14
C ARG A 10 2.97 -8.19 10.43
N PRO A 11 3.76 -7.22 10.93
CA PRO A 11 3.26 -5.86 11.16
C PRO A 11 2.74 -5.22 9.87
N LEU A 12 3.44 -5.43 8.75
CA LEU A 12 3.03 -4.93 7.43
C LEU A 12 1.75 -5.62 6.94
N GLN A 13 1.65 -6.94 7.10
CA GLN A 13 0.45 -7.71 6.75
C GLN A 13 -0.79 -7.24 7.54
N VAL A 14 -0.64 -7.06 8.86
CA VAL A 14 -1.72 -6.57 9.74
C VAL A 14 -2.10 -5.13 9.39
N ALA A 15 -1.13 -4.25 9.19
CA ALA A 15 -1.38 -2.86 8.81
C ALA A 15 -2.12 -2.78 7.46
N TRP A 16 -1.70 -3.56 6.46
CA TRP A 16 -2.35 -3.61 5.14
C TRP A 16 -3.78 -4.15 5.21
N PHE A 17 -4.01 -5.18 6.03
CA PHE A 17 -5.34 -5.69 6.28
C PHE A 17 -6.23 -4.64 6.95
N ALA A 18 -5.73 -3.98 8.00
CA ALA A 18 -6.47 -2.95 8.74
C ALA A 18 -6.79 -1.73 7.86
N LEU A 19 -5.90 -1.34 6.94
CA LEU A 19 -6.08 -0.19 6.08
C LEU A 19 -7.38 -0.25 5.27
N ALA A 20 -7.71 -1.41 4.69
CA ALA A 20 -8.95 -1.57 3.93
C ALA A 20 -10.20 -1.37 4.78
N LEU A 21 -10.16 -1.79 6.05
CA LEU A 21 -11.29 -1.60 6.97
C LEU A 21 -11.44 -0.15 7.38
N LEU A 22 -10.32 0.52 7.70
CA LEU A 22 -10.31 1.91 8.13
C LEU A 22 -10.69 2.88 7.00
N ALA A 23 -10.27 2.60 5.76
CA ALA A 23 -10.50 3.48 4.62
C ALA A 23 -11.82 3.21 3.86
N ALA A 24 -12.56 2.15 4.20
CA ALA A 24 -13.73 1.72 3.44
C ALA A 24 -14.86 2.78 3.38
N ALA A 25 -15.16 3.41 4.51
CA ALA A 25 -16.22 4.42 4.60
C ALA A 25 -15.85 5.66 3.79
N ALA A 26 -14.71 6.29 4.11
CA ALA A 26 -14.19 7.44 3.38
C ALA A 26 -14.08 7.20 1.87
N GLY A 27 -13.62 6.01 1.46
CA GLY A 27 -13.54 5.63 0.04
C GLY A 27 -14.90 5.50 -0.65
N SER A 28 -15.92 5.06 0.08
CA SER A 28 -17.30 4.99 -0.44
C SER A 28 -17.94 6.37 -0.53
N ASP A 29 -17.75 7.20 0.50
CA ASP A 29 -18.28 8.55 0.60
C ASP A 29 -17.64 9.47 -0.45
N ALA A 30 -16.34 9.34 -0.70
CA ALA A 30 -15.62 10.08 -1.75
C ALA A 30 -16.18 9.85 -3.17
N LEU A 31 -16.94 8.77 -3.37
CA LEU A 31 -17.56 8.42 -4.64
C LEU A 31 -19.09 8.53 -4.62
N ALA A 32 -19.68 9.10 -3.57
CA ALA A 32 -21.14 9.13 -3.37
C ALA A 32 -21.89 9.80 -4.54
N ASP A 33 -21.35 10.90 -5.08
CA ASP A 33 -21.95 11.65 -6.18
C ASP A 33 -21.66 11.07 -7.57
N ARG A 34 -20.97 9.91 -7.65
CA ARG A 34 -20.61 9.27 -8.91
C ARG A 34 -21.65 8.23 -9.33
N SER A 35 -21.68 7.94 -10.64
CA SER A 35 -22.58 6.93 -11.20
C SER A 35 -22.34 5.56 -10.59
N THR A 36 -23.39 4.72 -10.56
CA THR A 36 -23.30 3.35 -10.00
C THR A 36 -22.19 2.53 -10.65
N SER A 37 -22.02 2.63 -11.97
CA SER A 37 -20.98 1.91 -12.71
C SER A 37 -19.57 2.33 -12.26
N VAL A 38 -19.32 3.63 -12.08
CA VAL A 38 -18.02 4.14 -11.60
C VAL A 38 -17.74 3.66 -10.18
N ARG A 39 -18.74 3.74 -9.30
CA ARG A 39 -18.62 3.25 -7.91
C ARG A 39 -18.29 1.76 -7.85
N VAL A 40 -18.97 0.94 -8.64
CA VAL A 40 -18.73 -0.51 -8.68
C VAL A 40 -17.33 -0.80 -9.22
N LEU A 41 -16.93 -0.16 -10.32
CA LEU A 41 -15.60 -0.35 -10.89
C LEU A 41 -14.51 0.05 -9.89
N ALA A 42 -14.64 1.21 -9.24
CA ALA A 42 -13.67 1.68 -8.26
C ALA A 42 -13.58 0.73 -7.06
N ALA A 43 -14.72 0.23 -6.56
CA ALA A 43 -14.74 -0.77 -5.48
C ALA A 43 -14.05 -2.07 -5.91
N VAL A 44 -14.33 -2.60 -7.11
CA VAL A 44 -13.68 -3.81 -7.63
C VAL A 44 -12.17 -3.61 -7.76
N LEU A 45 -11.71 -2.47 -8.28
CA LEU A 45 -10.28 -2.17 -8.40
C LEU A 45 -9.62 -2.00 -7.02
N ALA A 46 -10.27 -1.30 -6.09
CA ALA A 46 -9.74 -1.06 -4.75
C ALA A 46 -9.64 -2.36 -3.95
N TYR A 47 -10.72 -3.14 -3.84
CA TYR A 47 -10.72 -4.40 -3.11
C TYR A 47 -9.92 -5.50 -3.82
N GLY A 48 -9.94 -5.53 -5.16
CA GLY A 48 -9.11 -6.44 -5.95
C GLY A 48 -7.61 -6.14 -5.77
N GLY A 49 -7.22 -4.86 -5.88
CA GLY A 49 -5.85 -4.41 -5.62
C GLY A 49 -5.44 -4.67 -4.16
N TRP A 50 -6.34 -4.45 -3.21
CA TRP A 50 -6.09 -4.78 -1.81
C TRP A 50 -5.84 -6.29 -1.60
N ALA A 51 -6.68 -7.14 -2.18
CA ALA A 51 -6.58 -8.60 -2.06
C ALA A 51 -5.30 -9.13 -2.71
N VAL A 52 -4.96 -8.65 -3.90
CA VAL A 52 -3.70 -8.98 -4.59
C VAL A 52 -2.49 -8.50 -3.76
N GLY A 53 -2.56 -7.29 -3.21
CA GLY A 53 -1.54 -6.76 -2.31
C GLY A 53 -1.35 -7.64 -1.08
N LEU A 54 -2.45 -8.06 -0.43
CA LEU A 54 -2.40 -8.94 0.73
C LEU A 54 -1.80 -10.31 0.37
N GLY A 55 -2.22 -10.90 -0.76
CA GLY A 55 -1.64 -12.14 -1.27
C GLY A 55 -0.14 -12.04 -1.53
N ALA A 56 0.31 -10.93 -2.10
CA ALA A 56 1.73 -10.66 -2.30
C ALA A 56 2.49 -10.56 -0.97
N LEU A 57 1.92 -9.89 0.04
CA LEU A 57 2.51 -9.79 1.38
C LEU A 57 2.56 -11.14 2.13
N LEU A 58 1.63 -12.05 1.85
CA LEU A 58 1.57 -13.37 2.46
C LEU A 58 2.53 -14.38 1.81
N VAL A 59 2.90 -14.17 0.55
CA VAL A 59 3.81 -15.04 -0.21
C VAL A 59 5.10 -14.28 -0.52
N PRO A 60 6.06 -14.19 0.43
CA PRO A 60 7.26 -13.40 0.26
C PRO A 60 8.18 -14.00 -0.80
N ARG A 61 8.12 -13.44 -2.01
CA ARG A 61 9.00 -13.72 -3.15
C ARG A 61 9.48 -12.42 -3.76
N SER A 62 10.56 -12.47 -4.53
CA SER A 62 11.07 -11.31 -5.27
C SER A 62 10.03 -10.70 -6.23
N THR A 63 9.20 -11.52 -6.88
CA THR A 63 8.09 -11.04 -7.72
C THR A 63 6.96 -10.42 -6.89
N SER A 64 6.65 -10.99 -5.73
CA SER A 64 5.67 -10.42 -4.80
C SER A 64 6.10 -9.06 -4.23
N LEU A 65 7.41 -8.81 -4.09
CA LEU A 65 7.94 -7.50 -3.70
C LEU A 65 7.59 -6.42 -4.73
N THR A 66 7.67 -6.73 -6.03
CA THR A 66 7.27 -5.79 -7.09
C THR A 66 5.80 -5.47 -6.99
N VAL A 67 4.95 -6.48 -6.79
CA VAL A 67 3.51 -6.30 -6.59
C VAL A 67 3.22 -5.46 -5.35
N ALA A 68 3.88 -5.75 -4.22
CA ALA A 68 3.74 -4.98 -2.99
C ALA A 68 4.19 -3.53 -3.15
N ARG A 69 5.32 -3.27 -3.83
CA ARG A 69 5.83 -1.92 -4.13
C ARG A 69 4.94 -1.13 -5.07
N LEU A 70 4.09 -1.78 -5.85
CA LEU A 70 3.07 -1.12 -6.66
C LEU A 70 1.82 -0.84 -5.84
N LEU A 71 1.26 -1.86 -5.18
CA LEU A 71 -0.07 -1.80 -4.59
C LEU A 71 -0.11 -1.15 -3.22
N VAL A 72 0.91 -1.33 -2.37
CA VAL A 72 0.89 -0.78 -1.01
C VAL A 72 0.91 0.75 -1.02
N PRO A 73 1.79 1.42 -1.77
CA PRO A 73 1.71 2.86 -1.91
C PRO A 73 0.40 3.30 -2.61
N ALA A 74 -0.15 2.48 -3.54
CA ALA A 74 -1.42 2.75 -4.24
C ALA A 74 -2.58 2.85 -3.26
N GLY A 75 -2.71 1.84 -2.41
CA GLY A 75 -3.72 1.84 -1.35
C GLY A 75 -3.51 3.00 -0.38
N ALA A 76 -2.26 3.32 -0.04
CA ALA A 76 -1.96 4.42 0.87
C ALA A 76 -2.40 5.79 0.32
N VAL A 77 -2.06 6.10 -0.94
CA VAL A 77 -2.51 7.34 -1.60
C VAL A 77 -4.02 7.36 -1.78
N GLY A 78 -4.63 6.25 -2.20
CA GLY A 78 -6.08 6.16 -2.32
C GLY A 78 -6.81 6.44 -1.00
N ALA A 79 -6.34 5.85 0.10
CA ALA A 79 -6.91 6.06 1.43
C ALA A 79 -6.76 7.51 1.91
N ILE A 80 -5.57 8.11 1.74
CA ILE A 80 -5.31 9.50 2.13
C ILE A 80 -6.14 10.46 1.26
N ALA A 81 -6.25 10.21 -0.04
CA ALA A 81 -7.04 11.03 -0.95
C ALA A 81 -8.54 10.97 -0.59
N ALA A 82 -9.07 9.79 -0.28
CA ALA A 82 -10.47 9.63 0.16
C ALA A 82 -10.76 10.33 1.50
N ALA A 83 -9.82 10.29 2.45
CA ALA A 83 -9.93 11.06 3.68
C ALA A 83 -9.89 12.58 3.43
N ALA A 84 -9.12 13.02 2.42
CA ALA A 84 -8.99 14.43 2.08
C ALA A 84 -10.22 15.03 1.37
N THR A 85 -11.18 14.22 0.91
CA THR A 85 -12.45 14.71 0.35
C THR A 85 -13.52 14.98 1.41
N GLN A 86 -13.27 14.65 2.68
CA GLN A 86 -14.25 14.81 3.75
C GLN A 86 -14.32 16.26 4.24
N ASP A 87 -15.53 16.78 4.48
CA ASP A 87 -15.72 18.13 5.04
C ASP A 87 -15.14 18.28 6.46
N ALA A 88 -15.17 17.19 7.24
CA ALA A 88 -14.56 17.11 8.56
C ALA A 88 -13.82 15.77 8.71
N VAL A 89 -12.56 15.84 9.13
CA VAL A 89 -11.72 14.65 9.34
C VAL A 89 -12.10 13.98 10.66
N ALA A 90 -12.64 12.76 10.58
CA ALA A 90 -12.94 11.96 11.76
C ALA A 90 -11.66 11.26 12.29
N VAL A 91 -11.72 10.76 13.53
CA VAL A 91 -10.61 10.02 14.14
C VAL A 91 -10.24 8.77 13.32
N VAL A 92 -11.23 8.13 12.69
CA VAL A 92 -11.01 6.96 11.82
C VAL A 92 -10.21 7.31 10.55
N ASP A 93 -10.43 8.49 9.98
CA ASP A 93 -9.71 8.97 8.80
C ASP A 93 -8.24 9.25 9.12
N LEU A 94 -7.99 9.86 10.29
CA LEU A 94 -6.64 10.05 10.80
C LEU A 94 -5.94 8.70 11.06
N ALA A 95 -6.65 7.74 11.66
CA ALA A 95 -6.13 6.39 11.87
C ALA A 95 -5.80 5.70 10.53
N ALA A 96 -6.66 5.84 9.52
CA ALA A 96 -6.43 5.32 8.17
C ALA A 96 -5.16 5.92 7.55
N ALA A 97 -4.97 7.25 7.64
CA ALA A 97 -3.79 7.95 7.13
C ALA A 97 -2.50 7.52 7.85
N ILE A 98 -2.55 7.33 9.16
CA ILE A 98 -1.40 6.82 9.95
C ILE A 98 -1.06 5.38 9.53
N VAL A 99 -2.04 4.50 9.42
CA VAL A 99 -1.84 3.10 9.02
C VAL A 99 -1.34 3.01 7.58
N ALA A 100 -1.88 3.83 6.67
CA ALA A 100 -1.41 3.95 5.29
C ALA A 100 0.07 4.35 5.22
N SER A 101 0.45 5.38 5.97
CA SER A 101 1.84 5.84 6.08
C SER A 101 2.75 4.76 6.66
N ALA A 102 2.29 4.07 7.71
CA ALA A 102 3.02 2.95 8.31
C ALA A 102 3.25 1.81 7.31
N CYS A 103 2.27 1.47 6.48
CA CYS A 103 2.43 0.44 5.44
C CYS A 103 3.59 0.78 4.48
N VAL A 104 3.67 2.04 4.01
CA VAL A 104 4.73 2.50 3.11
C VAL A 104 6.09 2.43 3.80
N VAL A 105 6.19 2.93 5.04
CA VAL A 105 7.45 2.89 5.81
C VAL A 105 7.90 1.45 6.07
N LEU A 106 6.99 0.57 6.50
CA LEU A 106 7.29 -0.83 6.77
C LEU A 106 7.70 -1.59 5.50
N LEU A 107 7.08 -1.30 4.35
CA LEU A 107 7.43 -1.91 3.07
C LEU A 107 8.82 -1.48 2.58
N LEU A 108 9.17 -0.22 2.75
CA LEU A 108 10.45 0.33 2.32
C LEU A 108 11.59 0.04 3.31
N ALA A 109 11.28 -0.52 4.48
CA ALA A 109 12.27 -0.88 5.45
C ALA A 109 13.25 -1.95 4.90
N PRO A 110 14.56 -1.88 5.25
CA PRO A 110 15.53 -2.84 4.73
C PRO A 110 15.20 -4.29 5.05
N TRP A 111 14.71 -4.58 6.26
CA TRP A 111 14.40 -5.93 6.73
C TRP A 111 13.21 -6.56 6.02
N SER A 112 12.21 -5.77 5.61
CA SER A 112 11.06 -6.30 4.87
C SER A 112 11.47 -6.62 3.45
N THR A 113 12.22 -5.71 2.81
CA THR A 113 12.80 -5.94 1.48
C THR A 113 13.69 -7.19 1.46
N ASP A 114 14.56 -7.36 2.46
CA ASP A 114 15.40 -8.56 2.59
C ASP A 114 14.55 -9.82 2.73
N ALA A 115 13.47 -9.80 3.53
CA ALA A 115 12.59 -10.96 3.68
C ALA A 115 11.93 -11.41 2.36
N PHE A 116 11.55 -10.48 1.47
CA PHE A 116 11.03 -10.83 0.16
C PHE A 116 12.09 -11.37 -0.80
N VAL A 117 13.30 -10.79 -0.76
CA VAL A 117 14.40 -11.20 -1.62
C VAL A 117 14.91 -12.59 -1.21
N ASP A 118 15.07 -12.82 0.10
CA ASP A 118 15.50 -14.09 0.66
C ASP A 118 14.46 -15.20 0.50
N GLY A 119 13.17 -14.86 0.43
CA GLY A 119 12.11 -15.82 0.10
C GLY A 119 12.23 -16.48 -1.29
N SER A 120 13.19 -16.03 -2.12
CA SER A 120 13.52 -16.64 -3.41
C SER A 120 14.86 -17.40 -3.43
N SER A 121 15.53 -17.53 -2.28
CA SER A 121 16.82 -18.21 -2.13
C SER A 121 16.68 -19.73 -2.32
N TYR A 122 17.72 -20.36 -2.88
CA TYR A 122 17.74 -21.81 -3.07
C TYR A 122 18.54 -22.51 -1.96
N GLY A 123 17.95 -23.54 -1.34
CA GLY A 123 18.64 -24.38 -0.36
C GLY A 123 19.29 -23.54 0.76
N PRO A 124 20.63 -23.59 0.94
CA PRO A 124 21.33 -22.84 1.97
C PRO A 124 21.70 -21.39 1.58
N GLU A 125 21.39 -20.94 0.36
CA GLU A 125 21.67 -19.57 -0.07
C GLU A 125 20.92 -18.56 0.81
N ARG A 126 21.54 -17.42 1.10
CA ARG A 126 20.84 -16.23 1.61
C ARG A 126 21.03 -15.07 0.68
N ARG A 127 19.93 -14.39 0.34
CA ARG A 127 19.95 -13.20 -0.52
C ARG A 127 19.58 -11.96 0.28
N PHE A 128 20.37 -10.91 0.10
CA PHE A 128 20.10 -9.60 0.69
C PHE A 128 19.85 -8.59 -0.43
N ALA A 129 18.94 -7.66 -0.17
CA ALA A 129 18.62 -6.62 -1.13
C ALA A 129 19.73 -5.57 -1.18
N LEU A 130 20.07 -5.13 -2.39
CA LEU A 130 20.91 -3.95 -2.59
C LEU A 130 20.26 -2.75 -1.87
N ARG A 131 21.09 -1.96 -1.17
CA ARG A 131 20.62 -0.81 -0.42
C ARG A 131 20.41 0.36 -1.36
N THR A 132 19.16 0.79 -1.51
CA THR A 132 18.81 1.99 -2.25
C THR A 132 19.35 3.22 -1.51
N PRO A 133 20.13 4.10 -2.16
CA PRO A 133 20.52 5.36 -1.55
C PRO A 133 19.28 6.15 -1.10
N ALA A 134 19.32 6.70 0.12
CA ALA A 134 18.17 7.39 0.71
C ALA A 134 17.54 8.49 -0.19
N PRO A 135 18.33 9.32 -0.91
CA PRO A 135 17.74 10.31 -1.83
C PRO A 135 16.91 9.68 -2.95
N VAL A 136 17.34 8.54 -3.48
CA VAL A 136 16.62 7.82 -4.55
C VAL A 136 15.33 7.22 -4.01
N ALA A 137 15.37 6.65 -2.79
CA ALA A 137 14.17 6.12 -2.14
C ALA A 137 13.15 7.23 -1.83
N LEU A 138 13.61 8.41 -1.41
CA LEU A 138 12.77 9.58 -1.19
C LEU A 138 12.12 10.11 -2.47
N LEU A 139 12.88 10.20 -3.57
CA LEU A 139 12.36 10.65 -4.87
C LEU A 139 11.38 9.66 -5.51
N ALA A 140 11.50 8.37 -5.20
CA ALA A 140 10.56 7.36 -5.69
C ALA A 140 9.12 7.62 -5.21
N VAL A 141 8.95 8.14 -3.99
CA VAL A 141 7.63 8.40 -3.38
C VAL A 141 6.79 9.40 -4.20
N PRO A 142 7.25 10.64 -4.49
CA PRO A 142 6.45 11.61 -5.24
C PRO A 142 6.24 11.20 -6.71
N VAL A 143 7.26 10.62 -7.37
CA VAL A 143 7.12 10.16 -8.77
C VAL A 143 6.02 9.11 -8.88
N TRP A 144 6.05 8.15 -7.97
CA TRP A 144 5.06 7.09 -7.91
C TRP A 144 3.68 7.64 -7.52
N ALA A 145 3.60 8.60 -6.58
CA ALA A 145 2.34 9.22 -6.17
C ALA A 145 1.67 9.94 -7.33
N VAL A 146 2.42 10.69 -8.14
CA VAL A 146 1.90 11.35 -9.35
C VAL A 146 1.42 10.32 -10.37
N ALA A 147 2.18 9.24 -10.60
CA ALA A 147 1.80 8.19 -11.53
C ALA A 147 0.47 7.52 -11.13
N VAL A 148 0.29 7.21 -9.84
CA VAL A 148 -0.93 6.59 -9.35
C VAL A 148 -2.09 7.56 -9.24
N ALA A 149 -1.86 8.80 -8.83
CA ALA A 149 -2.89 9.84 -8.88
C ALA A 149 -3.42 10.01 -10.31
N GLY A 150 -2.55 10.04 -11.32
CA GLY A 150 -2.94 10.07 -12.73
C GLY A 150 -3.72 8.82 -13.15
N ALA A 151 -3.25 7.63 -12.79
CA ALA A 151 -3.91 6.38 -13.12
C ALA A 151 -5.30 6.21 -12.47
N LEU A 152 -5.48 6.72 -11.24
CA LEU A 152 -6.75 6.65 -10.51
C LEU A 152 -7.71 7.77 -10.92
N ALA A 153 -7.21 9.00 -11.10
CA ALA A 153 -8.04 10.14 -11.47
C ALA A 153 -8.47 10.09 -12.94
N GLY A 154 -7.62 9.58 -13.84
CA GLY A 154 -7.91 9.51 -15.28
C GLY A 154 -9.28 8.91 -15.61
N PRO A 155 -9.61 7.69 -15.15
CA PRO A 155 -10.91 7.06 -15.39
C PRO A 155 -12.10 7.79 -14.76
N VAL A 156 -11.89 8.60 -13.72
CA VAL A 156 -12.96 9.36 -13.03
C VAL A 156 -13.22 10.70 -13.72
N LEU A 157 -12.23 11.22 -14.44
CA LEU A 157 -12.27 12.49 -15.17
C LEU A 157 -12.66 12.35 -16.65
N LEU A 158 -12.75 11.11 -17.16
CA LEU A 158 -13.25 10.77 -18.50
C LEU A 158 -14.73 10.36 -18.44
#